data_AF-A0A1J0P9D8-F1
#
_entry.id   AF-A0A1J0P9D8-F1
#
_cell.length_a   1.000
_cell.length_b   1.000
_cell.length_c   1.000
_cell.angle_alpha   90.00
_cell.angle_beta   90.00
_cell.angle_gamma   90.00
#
_symmetry.space_group_name_H-M   'P 1'
#
loop_
_entity.id
_entity.type
_entity.pdbx_description
1 polymer ?
#
loop_
_entity_poly.entity_id
_entity_poly.type
_entity_poly.pdbx_seq_one_letter_code
_entity_poly.pdbx_strand_id
1 'polypeptide(L)'
;MMKTTTSLYDVAEHLRTPEDMAAYLEACIEEADGDAVFIAKALGDIARAQGMTQVARDSGLSRESLYRALSGERSPSFDTILKVVTALGLKLSAGVRSEVEVT
;
A
#
# COMPACT_ATOMS: atom_id res chain seq x y z
N MET A 1 9.71 40.61 -0.73
CA MET A 1 9.30 39.31 -1.28
C MET A 1 9.06 38.36 -0.12
N MET A 2 7.87 37.79 0.01
CA MET A 2 7.65 36.71 0.99
C MET A 2 8.34 35.45 0.45
N LYS A 3 9.10 34.77 1.30
CA LYS A 3 9.75 33.50 0.96
C LYS A 3 8.71 32.38 1.00
N THR A 4 8.69 31.53 -0.02
CA THR A 4 7.86 30.32 -0.05
C THR A 4 8.41 29.32 0.95
N THR A 5 7.57 28.89 1.91
CA THR A 5 7.90 27.83 2.86
C THR A 5 7.53 26.48 2.27
N THR A 6 8.44 25.51 2.33
CA THR A 6 8.21 24.13 1.86
C THR A 6 8.37 23.15 3.02
N SER A 7 7.79 21.96 2.88
CA SER A 7 7.91 20.84 3.80
C SER A 7 8.36 19.59 3.05
N LEU A 8 8.81 18.57 3.79
CA LEU A 8 9.06 17.24 3.22
C LEU A 8 7.73 16.63 2.78
N TYR A 9 7.77 15.94 1.65
CA TYR A 9 6.61 15.24 1.12
C TYR A 9 6.43 13.89 1.83
N ASP A 10 5.25 13.67 2.40
CA ASP A 10 4.82 12.38 2.94
C ASP A 10 3.53 11.96 2.23
N VAL A 11 3.60 10.88 1.45
CA VAL A 11 2.46 10.38 0.66
C VAL A 11 1.26 10.05 1.55
N ALA A 12 1.47 9.62 2.79
CA ALA A 12 0.38 9.28 3.70
C ALA A 12 -0.52 10.48 4.05
N GLU A 13 -0.02 11.73 3.92
CA GLU A 13 -0.81 12.95 4.13
C GLU A 13 -1.74 13.28 2.95
N HIS A 14 -1.55 12.61 1.82
CA HIS A 14 -2.26 12.84 0.56
C HIS A 14 -3.22 11.71 0.18
N LEU A 15 -3.13 10.54 0.81
CA LEU A 15 -4.05 9.41 0.61
C LEU A 15 -5.34 9.61 1.42
N ARG A 16 -6.26 10.44 0.93
CA ARG A 16 -7.42 10.91 1.68
C ARG A 16 -8.71 10.18 1.37
N THR A 17 -8.81 9.60 0.18
CA THR A 17 -10.00 8.88 -0.28
C THR A 17 -9.67 7.41 -0.60
N PRO A 18 -10.67 6.50 -0.55
CA PRO A 18 -10.50 5.13 -1.02
C PRO A 18 -9.96 5.05 -2.46
N GLU A 19 -10.41 5.98 -3.32
CA GLU A 19 -9.98 6.07 -4.71
C GLU A 19 -8.50 6.45 -4.82
N ASP A 20 -8.01 7.40 -4.02
CA ASP A 20 -6.58 7.76 -3.97
C ASP A 20 -5.72 6.55 -3.57
N MET A 21 -6.19 5.78 -2.57
CA MET A 21 -5.47 4.61 -2.06
C MET A 21 -5.43 3.48 -3.08
N ALA A 22 -6.54 3.24 -3.79
CA ALA A 22 -6.61 2.25 -4.86
C ALA A 22 -5.69 2.62 -6.03
N ALA A 23 -5.77 3.87 -6.50
CA ALA A 23 -4.92 4.37 -7.59
C ALA A 23 -3.43 4.34 -7.21
N TYR A 24 -3.10 4.71 -5.97
CA TYR A 24 -1.74 4.64 -5.46
C TYR A 24 -1.22 3.20 -5.40
N LEU A 25 -2.00 2.25 -4.88
CA LEU A 25 -1.59 0.85 -4.83
C LEU A 25 -1.45 0.25 -6.24
N GLU A 26 -2.36 0.58 -7.16
CA GLU A 26 -2.31 0.14 -8.55
C GLU A 26 -1.03 0.62 -9.23
N ALA A 27 -0.73 1.93 -9.16
CA ALA A 27 0.52 2.49 -9.68
C ALA A 27 1.75 1.82 -9.05
N CYS A 28 1.73 1.56 -7.74
CA CYS A 28 2.82 0.85 -7.08
C CYS A 28 2.99 -0.61 -7.56
N ILE A 29 1.90 -1.31 -7.88
CA ILE A 29 1.96 -2.68 -8.40
C ILE A 29 2.51 -2.69 -9.84
N GLU A 30 2.12 -1.72 -10.66
CA GLU A 30 2.65 -1.56 -12.04
C GLU A 30 4.15 -1.29 -12.04
N GLU A 31 4.62 -0.39 -11.18
CA GLU A 31 6.03 0.01 -11.08
C GLU A 31 6.91 -1.00 -10.31
N ALA A 32 6.31 -1.90 -9.53
CA ALA A 32 7.07 -2.82 -8.67
C ALA A 32 7.97 -3.79 -9.45
N ASP A 33 7.62 -4.12 -10.70
CA ASP A 33 8.29 -5.18 -11.49
C ASP A 33 8.52 -6.48 -10.70
N GLY A 34 7.53 -6.87 -9.89
CA GLY A 34 7.60 -8.05 -9.02
C GLY A 34 8.27 -7.85 -7.65
N ASP A 35 8.67 -6.64 -7.28
CA ASP A 35 9.18 -6.31 -5.95
C ASP A 35 8.06 -6.27 -4.90
N ALA A 36 7.90 -7.39 -4.18
CA ALA A 36 6.94 -7.51 -3.09
C ALA A 36 7.25 -6.60 -1.89
N VAL A 37 8.51 -6.20 -1.69
CA VAL A 37 8.91 -5.29 -0.60
C VAL A 37 8.41 -3.88 -0.89
N PHE A 38 8.50 -3.44 -2.14
CA PHE A 38 7.95 -2.17 -2.59
C PHE A 38 6.43 -2.10 -2.42
N ILE A 39 5.71 -3.15 -2.83
CA ILE A 39 4.25 -3.25 -2.63
C ILE A 39 3.90 -3.22 -1.14
N ALA A 40 4.67 -3.93 -0.31
CA ALA A 40 4.46 -3.93 1.14
C ALA A 40 4.64 -2.54 1.75
N LYS A 41 5.62 -1.77 1.26
CA LYS A 41 5.81 -0.38 1.67
C LYS A 41 4.60 0.49 1.29
N ALA A 42 4.09 0.37 0.07
CA ALA A 42 2.90 1.13 -0.38
C ALA A 42 1.68 0.84 0.50
N LEU A 43 1.45 -0.43 0.84
CA LEU A 43 0.41 -0.82 1.80
C LEU A 43 0.65 -0.23 3.20
N GLY A 44 1.91 -0.11 3.62
CA GLY A 44 2.29 0.58 4.85
C GLY A 44 1.96 2.07 4.85
N ASP A 45 2.19 2.74 3.72
CA ASP A 45 1.87 4.15 3.53
C ASP A 45 0.35 4.38 3.57
N ILE A 46 -0.45 3.52 2.93
CA ILE A 46 -1.93 3.53 3.02
C ILE A 46 -2.41 3.24 4.45
N ALA A 47 -1.84 2.23 5.11
CA ALA A 47 -2.20 1.88 6.48
C ALA A 47 -1.89 3.00 7.49
N ARG A 48 -0.83 3.78 7.24
CA ARG A 48 -0.52 4.99 8.00
C ARG A 48 -1.56 6.09 7.78
N ALA A 49 -2.01 6.29 6.55
CA ALA A 49 -3.03 7.28 6.21
C ALA A 49 -4.39 6.96 6.85
N GLN A 50 -4.80 5.68 6.87
CA GLN A 50 -6.07 5.25 7.51
C GLN A 50 -5.99 5.12 9.03
N GLY A 51 -4.80 4.82 9.57
CA GLY A 51 -4.55 4.65 10.99
C GLY A 51 -4.30 3.19 11.39
N MET A 52 -3.08 2.91 11.83
CA MET A 52 -2.56 1.57 12.11
C MET A 52 -3.38 0.76 13.13
N THR A 53 -4.03 1.42 14.09
CA THR A 53 -4.86 0.74 15.09
C THR A 53 -6.10 0.11 14.48
N GLN A 54 -6.72 0.78 13.51
CA GLN A 54 -7.91 0.26 12.83
C GLN A 54 -7.51 -0.90 11.93
N VAL A 55 -6.45 -0.73 11.15
CA VAL A 55 -5.93 -1.78 10.25
C VAL A 55 -5.52 -3.04 11.02
N ALA A 56 -4.88 -2.91 12.18
CA ALA A 56 -4.55 -4.04 13.05
C ALA A 56 -5.80 -4.83 13.48
N ARG A 57 -6.84 -4.13 13.90
CA ARG A 57 -8.11 -4.73 14.32
C ARG A 57 -8.77 -5.49 13.16
N ASP A 58 -8.85 -4.86 11.99
CA ASP A 58 -9.61 -5.40 10.86
C ASP A 58 -8.87 -6.52 10.13
N SER A 59 -7.53 -6.46 10.10
CA SER A 59 -6.69 -7.52 9.52
C SER A 59 -6.47 -8.72 10.45
N GLY A 60 -6.80 -8.58 11.75
CA GLY A 60 -6.48 -9.57 12.78
C GLY A 60 -4.98 -9.70 13.09
N LEU A 61 -4.17 -8.72 12.67
CA LEU A 61 -2.72 -8.67 12.91
C LEU A 61 -2.38 -7.72 14.05
N SER A 62 -1.31 -8.01 14.80
CA SER A 62 -0.81 -7.03 15.78
C SER A 62 -0.18 -5.82 15.06
N ARG A 63 -0.20 -4.65 15.71
CA ARG A 63 0.47 -3.45 15.20
C ARG A 63 1.96 -3.69 14.94
N GLU A 64 2.62 -4.44 15.81
CA GLU A 64 4.03 -4.82 15.66
C GLU A 64 4.25 -5.68 14.41
N SER A 65 3.37 -6.65 14.16
CA SER A 65 3.43 -7.46 12.94
C SER A 65 3.16 -6.63 11.70
N LEU A 66 2.22 -5.67 11.74
CA LEU A 66 2.00 -4.73 10.62
C LEU A 66 3.22 -3.85 10.36
N TYR A 67 3.83 -3.25 11.38
CA TYR A 67 5.05 -2.45 11.20
C TYR A 67 6.18 -3.27 10.59
N ARG A 68 6.38 -4.51 11.01
CA ARG A 68 7.40 -5.40 10.41
C ARG A 68 7.06 -5.85 9.00
N ALA A 69 5.79 -6.12 8.72
CA ALA A 69 5.34 -6.64 7.44
C ALA A 69 5.33 -5.55 6.36
N LEU A 70 5.03 -4.30 6.75
CA LEU A 70 4.80 -3.17 5.85
C LEU A 70 5.91 -2.10 5.94
N SER A 71 7.05 -2.40 6.57
CA SER A 71 8.18 -1.47 6.71
C SER A 71 8.92 -1.21 5.38
N GLY A 72 8.76 -2.08 4.39
CA GLY A 72 9.60 -2.07 3.20
C GLY A 72 11.01 -2.63 3.43
N GLU A 73 11.22 -3.38 4.51
CA GLU A 73 12.51 -4.04 4.79
C GLU A 73 12.49 -5.54 4.47
N ARG A 74 11.29 -6.14 4.40
CA ARG A 74 11.11 -7.57 4.13
C ARG A 74 9.85 -7.82 3.33
N SER A 75 9.84 -8.91 2.57
CA SER A 75 8.62 -9.36 1.91
C SER A 75 7.70 -10.02 2.95
N PRO A 76 6.44 -9.55 3.12
CA PRO A 76 5.42 -10.30 3.83
C PRO A 76 4.97 -11.51 3.01
N SER A 77 4.28 -12.45 3.65
CA SER A 77 3.62 -13.55 2.95
C SER A 77 2.41 -13.04 2.16
N PHE A 78 2.02 -13.75 1.11
CA PHE A 78 0.87 -13.36 0.31
C PHE A 78 -0.44 -13.37 1.11
N ASP A 79 -0.61 -14.28 2.07
CA ASP A 79 -1.78 -14.28 2.96
C ASP A 79 -1.85 -13.01 3.83
N THR A 80 -0.70 -12.48 4.23
CA THR A 80 -0.61 -11.21 4.97
C THR A 80 -1.03 -10.05 4.08
N ILE A 81 -0.55 -10.00 2.83
CA ILE A 81 -0.95 -8.99 1.85
C ILE A 81 -2.47 -8.99 1.66
N LEU A 82 -3.09 -10.16 1.44
CA LEU A 82 -4.54 -10.26 1.22
C LEU A 82 -5.35 -9.78 2.44
N LYS A 83 -4.93 -10.13 3.66
CA LYS A 83 -5.57 -9.64 4.91
C LYS A 83 -5.47 -8.12 5.02
N VAL A 84 -4.30 -7.55 4.73
CA VAL A 84 -4.08 -6.10 4.81
C VAL A 84 -4.89 -5.36 3.75
N VAL A 85 -4.83 -5.78 2.48
CA VAL A 85 -5.62 -5.21 1.39
C VAL A 85 -7.11 -5.17 1.75
N THR A 86 -7.64 -6.28 2.27
CA THR A 86 -9.04 -6.37 2.70
C THR A 86 -9.34 -5.41 3.86
N ALA A 87 -8.46 -5.36 4.87
CA ALA A 87 -8.60 -4.47 6.02
C ALA A 87 -8.54 -2.97 5.64
N LEU A 88 -7.84 -2.64 4.56
CA LEU A 88 -7.79 -1.29 4.00
C LEU A 88 -9.01 -0.95 3.15
N GLY A 89 -9.95 -1.88 2.96
CA GLY A 89 -11.13 -1.72 2.09
C GLY A 89 -10.80 -1.80 0.60
N LEU A 90 -9.63 -2.35 0.24
CA LEU A 90 -9.17 -2.51 -1.13
C LEU A 90 -9.44 -3.93 -1.64
N LYS A 91 -9.35 -4.12 -2.96
CA LYS A 91 -9.42 -5.43 -3.61
C LYS A 91 -8.28 -5.56 -4.62
N LEU A 92 -7.68 -6.75 -4.69
CA LEU A 92 -6.79 -7.11 -5.81
C LEU A 92 -7.61 -7.70 -6.95
N SER A 93 -7.26 -7.34 -8.18
CA SER A 93 -7.86 -7.89 -9.40
C SER A 93 -6.77 -8.35 -10.36
N ALA A 94 -7.08 -9.38 -11.14
CA ALA A 94 -6.25 -9.80 -12.25
C ALA A 94 -6.66 -9.05 -13.52
N GLY A 95 -5.68 -8.58 -14.29
CA GLY A 95 -5.84 -7.99 -15.61
C GLY A 95 -4.95 -8.69 -16.63
N VAL A 96 -5.24 -8.49 -17.92
CA VAL A 96 -4.37 -8.96 -19.00
C VAL A 96 -3.12 -8.09 -19.01
N ARG A 97 -1.93 -8.70 -18.96
CA ARG A 97 -0.68 -7.98 -19.28
C ARG A 97 -0.69 -7.66 -20.77
N SER A 98 -0.55 -6.39 -21.14
CA SER A 98 -0.68 -5.87 -22.51
C SER A 98 0.33 -6.39 -23.54
N GLU A 99 1.05 -7.47 -23.25
CA GLU A 99 2.03 -8.12 -24.13
C GLU A 99 1.80 -9.64 -24.30
N VAL A 100 0.71 -10.20 -23.76
CA VAL A 100 0.38 -11.63 -23.97
C VAL A 100 -0.66 -11.76 -25.07
N GLU A 101 -0.21 -11.75 -26.33
CA GLU A 101 -1.00 -12.35 -27.42
C GLU A 101 -1.06 -13.86 -27.18
N VAL A 102 -2.23 -14.34 -26.75
CA VAL A 102 -2.50 -15.78 -26.64
C VAL A 102 -2.61 -16.32 -28.07
N THR A 103 -1.58 -17.05 -28.52
CA THR A 103 -1.64 -17.86 -29.75
C THR A 103 -2.41 -19.15 -29.50
#